data_AF-A0A0D0FXB0-F1
#
_entry.id   AF-A0A0D0FXB0-F1
#
_cell.length_a   1.000
_cell.length_b   1.000
_cell.length_c   1.000
_cell.angle_alpha   90.00
_cell.angle_beta   90.00
_cell.angle_gamma   90.00
#
_symmetry.space_group_name_H-M   'P 1'
#
loop_
_entity.id
_entity.type
_entity.pdbx_description
1 polymer ?
#
loop_
_entity_poly.entity_id
_entity_poly.type
_entity_poly.pdbx_seq_one_letter_code
_entity_poly.pdbx_strand_id
1 'polypeptide(L)'
;MANNVNITSSGIQKVLRNYNEKQALAEYIWNGFDAKADTVEINYTANELGFMDSLEIYDNGYGINFKNLKVKFDPFYESEKALQLAVNRNRSVMHGKNGVGRLTFFKFANDAEWQTTFLHNNELKSGRIRIGVSALNNYQAGLLDMPLSDKQGTRVLFSNIKILAENMEQEIIPFLRAEFCWFLELNKKKNYTIIVNGIPLDYSGNIQYYEEDILLKDEGSQTVFKLKFVQWKESLHKELSKVYYINEMGEEMFKEYTTLNKKADEYFHSVYIESEFFTDFDFSGTEFDTQVKLYNRSKSSAEYKFLSKKVNELLRSKRKLFLKEYSGKLLQRFENEGVISLSDREPLNPERKKILLGTLKAIYEIQPKLFSNLSIDQKKTLIALIDALLVSDQRASLLHLLENIVDLEEEERAELTALLAF
;
A
#
# COMPACT_ATOMS: atom_id res chain seq x y z
N MET A 1 -12.88 37.28 -29.88
CA MET A 1 -12.72 37.20 -28.41
C MET A 1 -12.56 35.74 -28.05
N ALA A 2 -11.45 35.37 -27.40
CA ALA A 2 -11.28 34.02 -26.90
C ALA A 2 -11.99 33.92 -25.55
N ASN A 3 -12.91 32.96 -25.41
CA ASN A 3 -13.57 32.66 -24.14
C ASN A 3 -12.86 31.48 -23.48
N ASN A 4 -12.54 31.60 -22.20
CA ASN A 4 -11.94 30.50 -21.44
C ASN A 4 -13.04 29.51 -21.04
N VAL A 5 -12.76 28.21 -21.21
CA VAL A 5 -13.62 27.15 -20.66
C VAL A 5 -13.40 27.12 -19.15
N ASN A 6 -14.50 27.23 -18.38
CA ASN A 6 -14.44 27.24 -16.93
C ASN A 6 -14.89 25.88 -16.36
N ILE A 7 -14.16 25.39 -15.37
CA ILE A 7 -14.50 24.15 -14.67
C ILE A 7 -15.54 24.48 -13.61
N THR A 8 -16.62 23.71 -13.54
CA THR A 8 -17.70 23.90 -12.57
C THR A 8 -17.55 22.98 -11.37
N SER A 9 -18.11 23.35 -10.21
CA SER A 9 -18.16 22.50 -9.02
C SER A 9 -18.80 21.13 -9.29
N SER A 10 -19.87 21.09 -10.09
CA SER A 10 -20.52 19.83 -10.49
C SER A 10 -19.62 18.96 -11.37
N GLY A 11 -18.84 19.58 -12.27
CA GLY A 11 -17.81 18.89 -13.06
C GLY A 11 -16.73 18.28 -12.16
N ILE A 12 -16.21 19.05 -11.21
CA ILE A 12 -15.20 18.59 -10.23
C ILE A 12 -15.73 17.37 -9.45
N GLN A 13 -16.93 17.47 -8.88
CA GLN A 13 -17.53 16.37 -8.10
C GLN A 13 -17.71 15.10 -8.95
N LYS A 14 -18.14 15.25 -10.21
CA LYS A 14 -18.32 14.13 -11.13
C LYS A 14 -17.01 13.42 -11.43
N VAL A 15 -15.93 14.18 -11.61
CA VAL A 15 -14.59 13.61 -11.87
C VAL A 15 -14.04 12.91 -10.62
N LEU A 16 -14.26 13.50 -9.44
CA LEU A 16 -13.81 12.95 -8.15
C LEU A 16 -14.81 11.96 -7.52
N ARG A 17 -15.81 11.49 -8.28
CA ARG A 17 -16.89 10.65 -7.76
C ARG A 17 -16.41 9.33 -7.15
N ASN A 18 -15.28 8.79 -7.63
CA ASN A 18 -14.75 7.51 -7.18
C ASN A 18 -14.01 7.58 -5.85
N TYR A 19 -13.72 8.78 -5.33
CA TYR A 19 -13.21 8.92 -3.97
C TYR A 19 -14.31 8.61 -2.96
N ASN A 20 -13.97 7.96 -1.87
CA ASN A 20 -14.80 7.88 -0.67
C ASN A 20 -14.19 8.72 0.46
N GLU A 21 -14.89 8.81 1.58
CA GLU A 21 -14.50 9.53 2.78
C GLU A 21 -13.13 9.08 3.33
N LYS A 22 -12.86 7.77 3.36
CA LYS A 22 -11.61 7.19 3.88
C LYS A 22 -10.41 7.61 3.02
N GLN A 23 -10.56 7.51 1.71
CA GLN A 23 -9.56 7.95 0.74
C GLN A 23 -9.36 9.46 0.79
N ALA A 24 -10.44 10.23 0.92
CA ALA A 24 -10.36 11.68 1.00
C ALA A 24 -9.56 12.13 2.24
N LEU A 25 -9.80 11.53 3.42
CA LEU A 25 -9.01 11.82 4.63
C LEU A 25 -7.54 11.39 4.48
N ALA A 26 -7.27 10.24 3.87
CA ALA A 26 -5.90 9.82 3.57
C ALA A 26 -5.15 10.81 2.67
N GLU A 27 -5.82 11.46 1.70
CA GLU A 27 -5.19 12.50 0.87
C GLU A 27 -4.74 13.71 1.71
N TYR A 28 -5.45 14.07 2.78
CA TYR A 28 -5.03 15.15 3.68
C TYR A 28 -3.81 14.79 4.51
N ILE A 29 -3.71 13.55 4.97
CA ILE A 29 -2.52 13.05 5.68
C ILE A 29 -1.32 13.02 4.73
N TRP A 30 -1.50 12.49 3.52
CA TRP A 30 -0.47 12.52 2.48
C TRP A 30 -0.02 13.95 2.15
N ASN A 31 -0.94 14.92 2.09
CA ASN A 31 -0.57 16.33 1.89
C ASN A 31 0.31 16.87 3.02
N GLY A 32 0.11 16.44 4.26
CA GLY A 32 0.98 16.77 5.40
C GLY A 32 2.39 16.21 5.21
N PHE A 33 2.52 14.91 4.93
CA PHE A 33 3.83 14.29 4.67
C PHE A 33 4.53 14.91 3.45
N ASP A 34 3.79 15.25 2.39
CA ASP A 34 4.32 15.98 1.24
C ASP A 34 4.80 17.39 1.59
N ALA A 35 4.22 17.98 2.64
CA ALA A 35 4.67 19.23 3.24
C ALA A 35 5.89 19.04 4.16
N LYS A 36 6.53 17.87 4.12
CA LYS A 36 7.67 17.49 4.98
C LYS A 36 7.33 17.45 6.46
N ALA A 37 6.06 17.27 6.81
CA ALA A 37 5.68 16.93 8.17
C ALA A 37 6.25 15.56 8.53
N ASP A 38 6.69 15.40 9.77
CA ASP A 38 6.91 14.09 10.39
C ASP A 38 5.69 13.68 11.23
N THR A 39 4.84 14.64 11.59
CA THR A 39 3.68 14.44 12.46
C THR A 39 2.43 15.00 11.79
N VAL A 40 1.41 14.15 11.66
CA VAL A 40 0.06 14.57 11.25
C VAL A 40 -0.93 14.17 12.33
N GLU A 41 -1.72 15.12 12.79
CA GLU A 41 -2.74 14.93 13.81
C GLU A 41 -4.14 15.01 13.20
N ILE A 42 -5.03 14.13 13.64
CA ILE A 42 -6.45 14.11 13.30
C ILE A 42 -7.20 14.24 14.61
N ASN A 43 -7.93 15.34 14.79
CA ASN A 43 -8.72 15.57 15.99
C ASN A 43 -10.19 15.74 15.60
N TYR A 44 -11.09 15.06 16.31
CA TYR A 44 -12.52 15.19 16.12
C TYR A 44 -13.27 15.07 17.44
N THR A 45 -14.43 15.71 17.49
CA THR A 45 -15.38 15.57 18.57
C THR A 45 -16.75 15.24 18.01
N ALA A 46 -17.58 14.58 18.82
CA ALA A 46 -18.93 14.23 18.44
C ALA A 46 -19.89 14.56 19.58
N ASN A 47 -21.11 14.90 19.22
CA ASN A 47 -22.18 15.08 20.20
C ASN A 47 -22.72 13.74 20.72
N GLU A 48 -23.63 13.81 21.68
CA GLU A 48 -24.25 12.64 22.33
C GLU A 48 -24.98 11.70 21.35
N LEU A 49 -25.40 12.21 20.19
CA LEU A 49 -26.05 11.43 19.14
C LEU A 49 -25.05 10.80 18.15
N GLY A 50 -23.75 10.99 18.35
CA GLY A 50 -22.67 10.43 17.52
C GLY A 50 -22.38 11.21 16.23
N PHE A 51 -23.03 12.34 15.99
CA PHE A 51 -22.69 13.23 14.87
C PHE A 51 -21.43 14.03 15.19
N MET A 52 -20.54 14.15 14.22
CA MET A 52 -19.26 14.84 14.39
C MET A 52 -19.47 16.36 14.41
N ASP A 53 -19.14 16.99 15.54
CA ASP A 53 -19.24 18.45 15.74
C ASP A 53 -18.02 19.17 15.16
N SER A 54 -16.84 18.57 15.27
CA SER A 54 -15.60 19.09 14.72
C SER A 54 -14.74 17.97 14.14
N LEU A 55 -14.01 18.30 13.08
CA LEU A 55 -12.94 17.51 12.50
C LEU A 55 -11.86 18.45 12.01
N GLU A 56 -10.64 18.19 12.43
CA GLU A 56 -9.48 18.90 11.97
C GLU A 56 -8.33 17.95 11.67
N ILE A 57 -7.51 18.32 10.69
CA ILE A 57 -6.24 17.66 10.39
C ILE A 57 -5.15 18.72 10.47
N TYR A 58 -4.13 18.46 11.29
CA TYR A 58 -2.98 19.33 11.45
C TYR A 58 -1.70 18.63 11.01
N ASP A 59 -0.84 19.32 10.26
CA ASP A 59 0.51 18.89 9.94
C ASP A 59 1.53 19.91 10.43
N ASN A 60 2.70 19.43 10.88
CA ASN A 60 3.83 20.26 11.29
C ASN A 60 4.81 20.58 10.14
N GLY A 61 4.33 20.52 8.89
CA GLY A 61 5.14 20.74 7.70
C GLY A 61 5.46 22.21 7.44
N TYR A 62 6.00 22.49 6.26
CA TYR A 62 6.50 23.84 5.90
C TYR A 62 5.39 24.90 5.68
N GLY A 63 4.11 24.51 5.70
CA GLY A 63 2.97 25.41 5.47
C GLY A 63 2.72 25.77 4.00
N ILE A 64 1.82 26.72 3.74
CA ILE A 64 1.45 27.15 2.38
C ILE A 64 1.86 28.59 2.17
N ASN A 65 2.97 28.81 1.45
CA ASN A 65 3.43 30.15 1.11
C ASN A 65 2.48 30.83 0.10
N PHE A 66 1.94 32.00 0.47
CA PHE A 66 0.95 32.71 -0.32
C PHE A 66 1.48 33.23 -1.67
N LYS A 67 2.80 33.36 -1.85
CA LYS A 67 3.38 33.62 -3.19
C LYS A 67 3.09 32.49 -4.18
N ASN A 68 2.97 31.26 -3.69
CA ASN A 68 2.71 30.07 -4.50
C ASN A 68 1.24 29.63 -4.44
N LEU A 69 0.37 30.41 -3.80
CA LEU A 69 -1.03 30.05 -3.57
C LEU A 69 -1.74 29.74 -4.88
N LYS A 70 -1.61 30.63 -5.86
CA LYS A 70 -2.21 30.49 -7.17
C LYS A 70 -1.79 29.18 -7.85
N VAL A 71 -0.50 28.84 -7.78
CA VAL A 71 0.04 27.63 -8.40
C VAL A 71 -0.40 26.36 -7.67
N LYS A 72 -0.64 26.43 -6.35
CA LYS A 72 -1.11 25.30 -5.55
C LYS A 72 -2.62 25.09 -5.60
N PHE A 73 -3.41 26.15 -5.81
CA PHE A 73 -4.88 26.12 -5.67
C PHE A 73 -5.66 26.29 -6.97
N ASP A 74 -5.12 26.97 -7.99
CA ASP A 74 -5.81 27.13 -9.28
C ASP A 74 -5.81 25.86 -10.16
N PRO A 75 -4.69 25.09 -10.27
CA PRO A 75 -4.65 23.98 -11.21
C PRO A 75 -5.56 22.82 -10.78
N PHE A 76 -6.34 22.29 -11.73
CA PHE A 76 -7.21 21.14 -11.55
C PHE A 76 -6.75 20.03 -12.49
N TYR A 77 -6.48 18.82 -11.95
CA TYR A 77 -5.83 17.73 -12.68
C TYR A 77 -4.39 18.00 -13.13
N GLU A 78 -3.78 19.06 -12.61
CA GLU A 78 -2.40 19.43 -12.85
C GLU A 78 -1.72 19.57 -11.48
N SER A 79 -0.65 18.80 -11.27
CA SER A 79 0.14 18.83 -10.04
C SER A 79 1.54 19.30 -10.37
N GLU A 80 2.07 20.28 -9.63
CA GLU A 80 3.51 20.60 -9.67
C GLU A 80 4.35 19.36 -9.36
N LYS A 81 3.81 18.45 -8.53
CA LYS A 81 4.44 17.19 -8.15
C LYS A 81 4.39 16.17 -9.28
N ALA A 82 3.61 16.32 -10.35
CA ALA A 82 3.53 15.31 -11.42
C ALA A 82 4.86 15.12 -12.14
N LEU A 83 5.57 16.23 -12.43
CA LEU A 83 6.91 16.20 -13.03
C LEU A 83 7.93 15.62 -12.05
N GLN A 84 7.88 16.04 -10.78
CA GLN A 84 8.80 15.53 -9.74
C GLN A 84 8.54 14.06 -9.41
N LEU A 85 7.30 13.59 -9.44
CA LEU A 85 6.90 12.19 -9.28
C LEU A 85 7.32 11.36 -10.49
N ALA A 86 7.35 11.94 -11.70
CA ALA A 86 7.88 11.25 -12.87
C ALA A 86 9.40 11.02 -12.75
N VAL A 87 10.12 11.96 -12.12
CA VAL A 87 11.56 11.85 -11.84
C VAL A 87 11.85 10.99 -10.60
N ASN A 88 11.00 11.06 -9.56
CA ASN A 88 11.15 10.38 -8.28
C ASN A 88 10.16 9.21 -8.08
N ARG A 89 9.75 8.51 -9.15
CA ARG A 89 8.77 7.38 -9.06
C ARG A 89 9.18 6.32 -8.05
N ASN A 90 10.48 6.22 -7.81
CA ASN A 90 11.12 5.23 -6.97
C ASN A 90 11.44 5.77 -5.57
N ARG A 91 10.76 6.82 -5.11
CA ARG A 91 10.76 7.26 -3.71
C ARG A 91 9.31 7.46 -3.22
N SER A 92 9.10 7.31 -1.92
CA SER A 92 7.83 7.44 -1.20
C SER A 92 7.61 8.83 -0.62
N VAL A 93 8.62 9.69 -0.70
CA VAL A 93 8.67 11.06 -0.17
C VAL A 93 7.61 12.00 -0.76
N MET A 94 7.03 11.66 -1.92
CA MET A 94 5.96 12.45 -2.51
C MET A 94 4.75 11.59 -2.90
N HIS A 95 3.58 12.10 -2.57
CA HIS A 95 2.25 11.64 -2.93
C HIS A 95 1.50 12.76 -3.71
N GLY A 96 0.34 12.46 -4.28
CA GLY A 96 -0.48 13.47 -4.99
C GLY A 96 -0.10 13.76 -6.44
N LYS A 97 -0.57 12.90 -7.36
CA LYS A 97 -0.26 12.99 -8.81
C LYS A 97 -1.10 14.02 -9.58
N ASN A 98 -2.33 14.28 -9.14
CA ASN A 98 -3.32 14.99 -9.96
C ASN A 98 -3.70 16.37 -9.40
N GLY A 99 -3.15 16.79 -8.25
CA GLY A 99 -3.46 18.12 -7.69
C GLY A 99 -4.94 18.29 -7.34
N VAL A 100 -5.64 17.21 -6.96
CA VAL A 100 -7.07 17.23 -6.60
C VAL A 100 -7.37 16.85 -5.16
N GLY A 101 -6.38 16.35 -4.41
CA GLY A 101 -6.56 15.87 -3.03
C GLY A 101 -7.23 16.90 -2.13
N ARG A 102 -6.81 18.18 -2.22
CA ARG A 102 -7.40 19.31 -1.47
C ARG A 102 -8.90 19.53 -1.73
N LEU A 103 -9.42 19.06 -2.86
CA LEU A 103 -10.83 19.21 -3.20
C LEU A 103 -11.66 18.02 -2.73
N THR A 104 -11.06 16.90 -2.31
CA THR A 104 -11.79 15.67 -1.95
C THR A 104 -12.63 15.78 -0.68
N PHE A 105 -12.49 16.86 0.11
CA PHE A 105 -13.26 17.06 1.35
C PHE A 105 -14.77 17.05 1.16
N PHE A 106 -15.27 17.39 -0.04
CA PHE A 106 -16.73 17.39 -0.29
C PHE A 106 -17.38 16.03 -0.04
N LYS A 107 -16.58 14.95 -0.04
CA LYS A 107 -16.99 13.59 0.30
C LYS A 107 -17.44 13.45 1.74
N PHE A 108 -16.97 14.30 2.64
CA PHE A 108 -17.27 14.19 4.06
C PHE A 108 -17.62 15.51 4.76
N ALA A 109 -17.47 16.66 4.12
CA ALA A 109 -17.80 17.97 4.67
C ALA A 109 -18.38 18.89 3.59
N ASN A 110 -18.99 20.02 3.96
CA ASN A 110 -19.38 21.04 2.98
C ASN A 110 -18.36 22.16 2.84
N ASP A 111 -17.54 22.39 3.86
CA ASP A 111 -16.60 23.49 3.90
C ASP A 111 -15.27 23.02 4.48
N ALA A 112 -14.17 23.57 3.95
CA ALA A 112 -12.83 23.38 4.44
C ALA A 112 -12.11 24.74 4.57
N GLU A 113 -11.48 24.97 5.71
CA GLU A 113 -10.63 26.12 5.99
C GLU A 113 -9.20 25.66 6.31
N TRP A 114 -8.23 26.03 5.47
CA TRP A 114 -6.82 25.88 5.77
C TRP A 114 -6.34 27.09 6.55
N GLN A 115 -5.86 26.87 7.77
CA GLN A 115 -5.12 27.80 8.60
C GLN A 115 -3.65 27.40 8.55
N THR A 116 -2.80 28.23 7.95
CA THR A 116 -1.42 27.84 7.67
C THR A 116 -0.45 28.88 8.19
N THR A 117 0.67 28.44 8.75
CA THR A 117 1.81 29.26 9.14
C THR A 117 3.03 28.79 8.35
N PHE A 118 3.71 29.72 7.68
CA PHE A 118 4.83 29.42 6.80
C PHE A 118 5.94 30.46 6.94
N LEU A 119 7.17 30.05 6.62
CA LEU A 119 8.31 30.96 6.62
C LEU A 119 8.34 31.81 5.34
N HIS A 120 8.50 33.11 5.51
CA HIS A 120 8.62 34.08 4.44
C HIS A 120 9.73 35.08 4.76
N ASN A 121 10.84 35.05 4.01
CA ASN A 121 12.00 35.92 4.26
C ASN A 121 12.47 35.86 5.73
N ASN A 122 12.56 34.66 6.31
CA ASN A 122 12.90 34.40 7.71
C ASN A 122 11.90 34.90 8.77
N GLU A 123 10.72 35.37 8.36
CA GLU A 123 9.62 35.73 9.26
C GLU A 123 8.46 34.74 9.11
N LEU A 124 7.82 34.39 10.22
CA LEU A 124 6.59 33.60 10.18
C LEU A 124 5.44 34.48 9.72
N LYS A 125 4.67 33.98 8.77
CA LYS A 125 3.41 34.57 8.33
C LYS A 125 2.32 33.52 8.38
N SER A 126 1.09 33.96 8.61
CA SER A 126 -0.07 33.08 8.55
C SER A 126 -1.13 33.59 7.61
N GLY A 127 -1.96 32.67 7.15
CA GLY A 127 -3.09 32.99 6.30
C GLY A 127 -4.20 31.96 6.45
N ARG A 128 -5.36 32.32 5.91
CA ARG A 128 -6.51 31.44 5.80
C ARG A 128 -6.90 31.25 4.34
N ILE A 129 -7.28 30.03 3.99
CA ILE A 129 -7.82 29.68 2.67
C ILE A 129 -9.13 28.92 2.92
N ARG A 130 -10.22 29.28 2.24
CA ARG A 130 -11.54 28.67 2.41
C ARG A 130 -12.08 28.17 1.08
N ILE A 131 -12.61 26.96 1.08
CA ILE A 131 -13.30 26.36 -0.06
C ILE A 131 -14.61 25.77 0.44
N GLY A 132 -15.71 26.07 -0.25
CA GLY A 132 -17.02 25.48 -0.04
C GLY A 132 -17.41 24.56 -1.19
N VAL A 133 -18.21 23.53 -0.91
CA VAL A 133 -18.64 22.52 -1.90
C VAL A 133 -19.47 23.12 -3.04
N SER A 134 -20.18 24.22 -2.79
CA SER A 134 -20.94 24.96 -3.82
C SER A 134 -20.03 25.66 -4.83
N ALA A 135 -18.81 26.02 -4.42
CA ALA A 135 -17.84 26.77 -5.20
C ALA A 135 -16.45 26.09 -5.19
N LEU A 136 -16.38 24.79 -5.49
CA LEU A 136 -15.13 24.02 -5.50
C LEU A 136 -14.11 24.52 -6.54
N ASN A 137 -14.56 25.30 -7.51
CA ASN A 137 -13.73 25.95 -8.53
C ASN A 137 -13.23 27.34 -8.07
N ASN A 138 -13.49 27.74 -6.83
CA ASN A 138 -13.06 29.01 -6.27
C ASN A 138 -12.56 28.82 -4.82
N TYR A 139 -11.74 29.76 -4.35
CA TYR A 139 -11.31 29.81 -2.97
C TYR A 139 -11.23 31.27 -2.49
N GLN A 140 -11.48 31.49 -1.21
CA GLN A 140 -11.23 32.77 -0.56
C GLN A 140 -9.94 32.64 0.22
N ALA A 141 -9.00 33.57 0.05
CA ALA A 141 -7.75 33.54 0.78
C ALA A 141 -7.35 34.92 1.28
N GLY A 142 -6.76 34.97 2.47
CA GLY A 142 -6.25 36.20 3.08
C GLY A 142 -5.07 35.92 3.99
N LEU A 143 -4.08 36.80 3.95
CA LEU A 143 -3.03 36.85 4.96
C LEU A 143 -3.59 37.43 6.26
N LEU A 144 -3.01 37.00 7.37
CA LEU A 144 -3.31 37.53 8.69
C LEU A 144 -2.22 38.50 9.12
N ASP A 145 -2.60 39.49 9.92
CA ASP A 145 -1.67 40.51 10.43
C ASP A 145 -0.65 39.93 11.41
N MET A 146 -1.04 38.89 12.16
CA MET A 146 -0.19 38.19 13.11
C MET A 146 -0.15 36.69 12.82
N PRO A 147 0.99 36.02 13.07
CA PRO A 147 1.08 34.56 12.98
C PRO A 147 0.10 33.85 13.92
N LEU A 148 -0.49 32.75 13.45
CA LEU A 148 -1.35 31.88 14.26
C LEU A 148 -0.56 30.97 15.20
N SER A 149 0.74 30.81 14.95
CA SER A 149 1.63 29.92 15.68
C SER A 149 3.06 30.45 15.60
N ASP A 150 3.88 30.06 16.58
CA ASP A 150 5.32 30.28 16.63
C ASP A 150 6.11 29.24 15.79
N LYS A 151 5.39 28.31 15.14
CA LYS A 151 5.96 27.26 14.27
C LYS A 151 5.23 27.18 12.93
N GLN A 152 5.91 26.62 11.93
CA GLN A 152 5.29 26.29 10.66
C GLN A 152 4.28 25.14 10.80
N GLY A 153 3.34 25.06 9.88
CA GLY A 153 2.37 23.98 9.81
C GLY A 153 1.08 24.40 9.13
N THR A 154 0.19 23.44 8.92
CA THR A 154 -1.14 23.71 8.37
C THR A 154 -2.18 22.92 9.13
N ARG A 155 -3.22 23.61 9.60
CA ARG A 155 -4.44 23.02 10.15
C ARG A 155 -5.56 23.17 9.13
N VAL A 156 -6.27 22.10 8.83
CA VAL A 156 -7.48 22.12 8.00
C VAL A 156 -8.67 21.85 8.88
N LEU A 157 -9.57 22.82 8.98
CA LEU A 157 -10.81 22.73 9.73
C LEU A 157 -11.93 22.36 8.76
N PHE A 158 -12.72 21.35 9.09
CA PHE A 158 -13.88 20.93 8.30
C PHE A 158 -15.18 21.29 9.02
N SER A 159 -16.19 21.70 8.25
CA SER A 159 -17.49 22.06 8.80
C SER A 159 -18.63 21.45 7.99
N ASN A 160 -19.79 21.29 8.65
CA ASN A 160 -20.95 20.56 8.13
C ASN A 160 -20.55 19.12 7.73
N ILE A 161 -19.98 18.40 8.70
CA ILE A 161 -19.42 17.07 8.53
C ILE A 161 -20.55 16.05 8.36
N LYS A 162 -20.34 15.10 7.44
CA LYS A 162 -21.31 14.07 7.02
C LYS A 162 -20.95 12.68 7.55
N ILE A 163 -19.81 12.56 8.23
CA ILE A 163 -19.33 11.31 8.84
C ILE A 163 -19.84 11.24 10.28
N LEU A 164 -20.28 10.05 10.71
CA LEU A 164 -20.55 9.76 12.12
C LEU A 164 -19.28 9.33 12.84
N ALA A 165 -19.19 9.60 14.14
CA ALA A 165 -18.04 9.20 14.96
C ALA A 165 -17.77 7.69 14.88
N GLU A 166 -18.83 6.87 14.83
CA GLU A 166 -18.71 5.42 14.69
C GLU A 166 -18.02 5.00 13.38
N ASN A 167 -18.34 5.63 12.25
CA ASN A 167 -17.66 5.34 10.98
C ASN A 167 -16.18 5.75 11.02
N MET A 168 -15.85 6.80 11.79
CA MET A 168 -14.46 7.19 12.02
C MET A 168 -13.67 6.06 12.68
N GLU A 169 -14.22 5.50 13.76
CA GLU A 169 -13.59 4.43 14.55
C GLU A 169 -13.57 3.06 13.83
N GLN A 170 -14.70 2.66 13.26
CA GLN A 170 -14.88 1.30 12.75
C GLN A 170 -14.41 1.12 11.30
N GLU A 171 -14.32 2.21 10.54
CA GLU A 171 -14.04 2.12 9.10
C GLU A 171 -12.86 2.97 8.65
N ILE A 172 -12.80 4.24 9.07
CA ILE A 172 -11.78 5.17 8.60
C ILE A 172 -10.43 4.88 9.27
N ILE A 173 -10.37 4.79 10.60
CA ILE A 173 -9.11 4.52 11.30
C ILE A 173 -8.49 3.18 10.87
N PRO A 174 -9.25 2.06 10.74
CA PRO A 174 -8.71 0.82 10.17
C PRO A 174 -8.18 0.98 8.75
N PHE A 175 -8.89 1.73 7.90
CA PHE A 175 -8.40 2.04 6.55
C PHE A 175 -7.09 2.84 6.60
N LEU A 176 -7.00 3.89 7.42
CA LEU A 176 -5.79 4.69 7.57
C LEU A 176 -4.62 3.85 8.09
N ARG A 177 -4.88 2.93 9.02
CA ARG A 177 -3.89 1.97 9.51
C ARG A 177 -3.31 1.15 8.36
N ALA A 178 -4.16 0.55 7.53
CA ALA A 178 -3.72 -0.26 6.40
C ALA A 178 -3.02 0.57 5.29
N GLU A 179 -3.48 1.80 5.06
CA GLU A 179 -2.90 2.73 4.08
C GLU A 179 -1.48 3.15 4.45
N PHE A 180 -1.24 3.46 5.73
CA PHE A 180 -0.01 4.10 6.19
C PHE A 180 0.97 3.16 6.91
N CYS A 181 0.60 1.92 7.25
CA CYS A 181 1.47 1.03 8.03
C CYS A 181 2.86 0.83 7.41
N TRP A 182 2.93 0.60 6.10
CA TRP A 182 4.21 0.40 5.40
C TRP A 182 5.07 1.66 5.40
N PHE A 183 4.44 2.84 5.36
CA PHE A 183 5.11 4.14 5.31
C PHE A 183 5.62 4.57 6.68
N LEU A 184 4.83 4.34 7.73
CA LEU A 184 5.23 4.56 9.11
C LEU A 184 6.35 3.60 9.52
N GLU A 185 6.31 2.35 9.05
CA GLU A 185 7.40 1.40 9.27
C GLU A 185 8.67 1.82 8.54
N LEU A 186 8.57 2.25 7.27
CA LEU A 186 9.71 2.79 6.50
C LEU A 186 10.42 3.94 7.24
N ASN A 187 9.64 4.84 7.83
CA ASN A 187 10.13 6.07 8.45
C ASN A 187 10.20 6.00 9.98
N LYS A 188 10.14 4.80 10.57
CA LYS A 188 10.10 4.60 12.02
C LYS A 188 11.30 5.23 12.75
N LYS A 189 12.51 5.13 12.16
CA LYS A 189 13.73 5.77 12.71
C LYS A 189 13.69 7.30 12.71
N LYS A 190 12.86 7.89 11.84
CA LYS A 190 12.66 9.34 11.74
C LYS A 190 11.48 9.83 12.56
N ASN A 191 10.89 8.96 13.38
CA ASN A 191 9.75 9.26 14.25
C ASN A 191 8.53 9.81 13.51
N TYR A 192 8.32 9.37 12.27
CA TYR A 192 7.10 9.73 11.54
C TYR A 192 5.89 9.12 12.26
N THR A 193 4.86 9.92 12.47
CA THR A 193 3.69 9.51 13.25
C THR A 193 2.40 10.14 12.72
N ILE A 194 1.32 9.38 12.84
CA ILE A 194 -0.05 9.88 12.71
C ILE A 194 -0.67 9.80 14.09
N ILE A 195 -1.31 10.86 14.55
CA ILE A 195 -1.95 10.92 15.87
C ILE A 195 -3.45 11.11 15.66
N VAL A 196 -4.27 10.34 16.34
CA VAL A 196 -5.74 10.44 16.29
C VAL A 196 -6.26 10.72 17.69
N ASN A 197 -6.89 11.88 17.90
CA ASN A 197 -7.37 12.35 19.21
C ASN A 197 -6.31 12.22 20.33
N GLY A 198 -5.07 12.61 20.03
CA GLY A 198 -3.93 12.52 20.94
C GLY A 198 -3.29 11.13 21.08
N ILE A 199 -3.82 10.10 20.42
CA ILE A 199 -3.29 8.73 20.47
C ILE A 199 -2.54 8.41 19.16
N PRO A 200 -1.25 8.01 19.22
CA PRO A 200 -0.54 7.56 18.03
C PRO A 200 -1.25 6.40 17.33
N LEU A 201 -1.37 6.47 16.02
CA LEU A 201 -1.97 5.44 15.18
C LEU A 201 -1.12 4.17 15.21
N ASP A 202 -1.53 3.22 16.04
CA ASP A 202 -0.88 1.93 16.12
C ASP A 202 -1.23 1.08 14.89
N TYR A 203 -0.20 0.68 14.13
CA TYR A 203 -0.31 -0.22 12.98
C TYR A 203 0.18 -1.64 13.25
N SER A 204 0.69 -1.92 14.45
CA SER A 204 1.23 -3.24 14.83
C SER A 204 0.20 -4.36 14.62
N GLY A 205 -1.09 -4.06 14.84
CA GLY A 205 -2.19 -4.98 14.58
C GLY A 205 -2.30 -5.46 13.14
N ASN A 206 -1.76 -4.73 12.15
CA ASN A 206 -1.72 -5.12 10.74
C ASN A 206 -0.49 -5.95 10.35
N ILE A 207 0.48 -6.14 11.26
CA ILE A 207 1.64 -7.01 11.04
C ILE A 207 1.22 -8.45 11.32
N GLN A 208 1.30 -9.32 10.30
CA GLN A 208 1.06 -10.76 10.44
C GLN A 208 2.29 -11.47 10.99
N TYR A 209 3.45 -11.14 10.43
CA TYR A 209 4.75 -11.69 10.80
C TYR A 209 5.82 -10.67 10.43
N TYR A 210 6.91 -10.63 11.17
CA TYR A 210 8.07 -9.86 10.79
C TYR A 210 9.35 -10.57 11.22
N GLU A 211 10.44 -10.22 10.56
CA GLU A 211 11.78 -10.65 10.93
C GLU A 211 12.73 -9.47 10.74
N GLU A 212 13.47 -9.16 11.79
CA GLU A 212 14.36 -8.02 11.87
C GLU A 212 15.82 -8.46 11.96
N ASP A 213 16.74 -7.53 11.72
CA ASP A 213 18.18 -7.74 11.85
C ASP A 213 18.74 -8.90 10.99
N ILE A 214 18.10 -9.18 9.85
CA ILE A 214 18.62 -10.15 8.89
C ILE A 214 19.87 -9.54 8.23
N LEU A 215 21.05 -10.11 8.52
CA LEU A 215 22.31 -9.63 7.98
C LEU A 215 22.71 -10.44 6.75
N LEU A 216 22.85 -9.75 5.61
CA LEU A 216 23.46 -10.31 4.42
C LEU A 216 24.82 -9.65 4.22
N LYS A 217 25.86 -10.48 4.09
CA LYS A 217 27.21 -10.02 3.85
C LYS A 217 27.72 -10.60 2.54
N ASP A 218 28.12 -9.73 1.62
CA ASP A 218 28.85 -10.17 0.43
C ASP A 218 30.32 -10.40 0.82
N GLU A 219 30.81 -11.64 0.70
CA GLU A 219 32.17 -11.99 1.12
C GLU A 219 33.24 -11.32 0.27
N GLY A 220 32.96 -11.06 -1.02
CA GLY A 220 33.91 -10.43 -1.94
C GLY A 220 34.19 -8.98 -1.59
N SER A 221 33.15 -8.18 -1.39
CA SER A 221 33.27 -6.75 -1.06
C SER A 221 33.28 -6.43 0.44
N GLN A 222 32.94 -7.41 1.28
CA GLN A 222 32.62 -7.23 2.71
C GLN A 222 31.44 -6.29 2.98
N THR A 223 30.66 -5.93 1.94
CA THR A 223 29.48 -5.07 2.08
C THR A 223 28.41 -5.77 2.91
N VAL A 224 27.84 -5.03 3.87
CA VAL A 224 26.78 -5.52 4.76
C VAL A 224 25.46 -4.84 4.41
N PHE A 225 24.41 -5.66 4.34
CA PHE A 225 23.03 -5.24 4.18
C PHE A 225 22.23 -5.70 5.40
N LYS A 226 21.55 -4.76 6.06
CA LYS A 226 20.65 -5.04 7.18
C LYS A 226 19.22 -5.03 6.67
N LEU A 227 18.54 -6.17 6.76
CA LEU A 227 17.20 -6.36 6.22
C LEU A 227 16.17 -6.47 7.35
N LYS A 228 15.00 -5.89 7.12
CA LYS A 228 13.77 -6.15 7.85
C LYS A 228 12.71 -6.62 6.86
N PHE A 229 12.13 -7.79 7.13
CA PHE A 229 10.99 -8.33 6.40
C PHE A 229 9.73 -8.11 7.22
N VAL A 230 8.67 -7.62 6.60
CA VAL A 230 7.35 -7.49 7.20
C VAL A 230 6.31 -8.11 6.29
N GLN A 231 5.49 -9.01 6.83
CA GLN A 231 4.30 -9.53 6.21
C GLN A 231 3.07 -8.86 6.82
N TRP A 232 2.20 -8.36 5.96
CA TRP A 232 0.99 -7.63 6.35
C TRP A 232 -0.23 -8.57 6.32
N LYS A 233 -1.19 -8.33 7.22
CA LYS A 233 -2.45 -9.08 7.27
C LYS A 233 -3.37 -8.75 6.12
N GLU A 234 -3.36 -7.48 5.71
CA GLU A 234 -4.28 -6.93 4.72
C GLU A 234 -3.54 -6.24 3.57
N SER A 235 -4.29 -5.95 2.50
CA SER A 235 -3.79 -5.23 1.34
C SER A 235 -3.36 -3.81 1.72
N LEU A 236 -2.24 -3.34 1.16
CA LEU A 236 -1.73 -1.97 1.32
C LEU A 236 -2.43 -0.97 0.36
N HIS A 237 -3.69 -1.26 0.02
CA HIS A 237 -4.53 -0.53 -0.94
C HIS A 237 -3.88 -0.26 -2.30
N LYS A 238 -3.39 0.97 -2.52
CA LYS A 238 -2.74 1.38 -3.77
C LYS A 238 -1.27 0.98 -3.81
N GLU A 239 -0.67 0.70 -2.66
CA GLU A 239 0.70 0.25 -2.57
C GLU A 239 0.79 -1.27 -2.79
N LEU A 240 1.70 -1.68 -3.67
CA LEU A 240 2.01 -3.09 -3.87
C LEU A 240 3.24 -3.46 -3.03
N SER A 241 3.48 -4.76 -2.84
CA SER A 241 4.65 -5.23 -2.09
C SER A 241 5.95 -4.76 -2.75
N LYS A 242 6.83 -4.13 -1.97
CA LYS A 242 8.07 -3.51 -2.46
C LYS A 242 9.28 -3.84 -1.60
N VAL A 243 10.43 -3.69 -2.22
CA VAL A 243 11.73 -3.53 -1.55
C VAL A 243 12.02 -2.03 -1.46
N TYR A 244 12.35 -1.56 -0.26
CA TYR A 244 12.77 -0.20 0.03
C TYR A 244 14.26 -0.21 0.37
N TYR A 245 15.05 0.58 -0.35
CA TYR A 245 16.48 0.73 -0.15
C TYR A 245 16.78 2.02 0.61
N ILE A 246 17.45 1.89 1.74
CA ILE A 246 17.60 2.94 2.76
C ILE A 246 19.08 3.13 3.05
N ASN A 247 19.57 4.37 3.07
CA ASN A 247 20.94 4.66 3.49
C ASN A 247 21.10 4.62 5.02
N GLU A 248 22.33 4.75 5.50
CA GLU A 248 22.70 4.81 6.91
C GLU A 248 22.06 5.98 7.68
N MET A 249 21.61 7.03 6.97
CA MET A 249 20.88 8.16 7.54
C MET A 249 19.37 7.90 7.67
N GLY A 250 18.89 6.71 7.31
CA GLY A 250 17.47 6.37 7.32
C GLY A 250 16.69 7.01 6.17
N GLU A 251 17.35 7.46 5.12
CA GLU A 251 16.72 8.03 3.92
C GLU A 251 16.43 6.96 2.89
N GLU A 252 15.19 6.93 2.41
CA GLU A 252 14.80 6.09 1.29
C GLU A 252 15.48 6.60 0.01
N MET A 253 16.43 5.82 -0.49
CA MET A 253 17.17 6.09 -1.71
C MET A 253 16.39 5.64 -2.94
N PHE A 254 15.72 4.47 -2.83
CA PHE A 254 14.99 3.85 -3.93
C PHE A 254 13.92 2.86 -3.45
N LYS A 255 12.95 2.53 -4.30
CA LYS A 255 12.02 1.41 -4.11
C LYS A 255 11.69 0.73 -5.42
N GLU A 256 11.41 -0.57 -5.36
CA GLU A 256 10.92 -1.35 -6.50
C GLU A 256 9.97 -2.47 -6.07
N TYR A 257 9.15 -2.93 -7.01
CA TYR A 257 8.21 -4.02 -6.76
C TYR A 257 8.93 -5.33 -6.52
N THR A 258 8.42 -6.12 -5.60
CA THR A 258 8.85 -7.53 -5.48
C THR A 258 8.30 -8.36 -6.64
N THR A 259 8.95 -9.49 -6.92
CA THR A 259 8.55 -10.46 -7.95
C THR A 259 7.28 -11.26 -7.58
N LEU A 260 6.77 -11.06 -6.37
CA LEU A 260 5.63 -11.78 -5.80
C LEU A 260 4.30 -11.01 -5.85
N ASN A 261 4.27 -9.85 -6.50
CA ASN A 261 3.02 -9.13 -6.73
C ASN A 261 2.12 -9.84 -7.73
N LYS A 262 0.79 -9.64 -7.59
CA LYS A 262 -0.23 -10.16 -8.52
C LYS A 262 -0.13 -11.67 -8.73
N LYS A 263 0.26 -12.41 -7.69
CA LYS A 263 0.25 -13.88 -7.66
C LYS A 263 -1.11 -14.46 -7.29
N ALA A 264 -2.10 -13.57 -7.10
CA ALA A 264 -3.49 -13.88 -6.74
C ALA A 264 -3.62 -14.70 -5.45
N ASP A 265 -2.59 -14.58 -4.60
CA ASP A 265 -2.60 -14.89 -3.19
C ASP A 265 -2.74 -13.58 -2.41
N GLU A 266 -3.25 -13.66 -1.18
CA GLU A 266 -3.34 -12.53 -0.25
C GLU A 266 -1.99 -12.30 0.47
N TYR A 267 -0.87 -12.42 -0.27
CA TYR A 267 0.48 -12.35 0.28
C TYR A 267 1.09 -10.94 0.18
N PHE A 268 0.75 -10.11 1.16
CA PHE A 268 1.22 -8.72 1.25
C PHE A 268 2.48 -8.62 2.10
N HIS A 269 3.50 -7.92 1.61
CA HIS A 269 4.78 -7.83 2.31
C HIS A 269 5.57 -6.58 1.94
N SER A 270 6.56 -6.25 2.76
CA SER A 270 7.54 -5.19 2.52
C SER A 270 8.91 -5.63 3.01
N VAL A 271 9.95 -5.27 2.26
CA VAL A 271 11.34 -5.52 2.63
C VAL A 271 12.04 -4.16 2.75
N TYR A 272 12.63 -3.90 3.90
CA TYR A 272 13.41 -2.69 4.16
C TYR A 272 14.88 -3.09 4.24
N ILE A 273 15.72 -2.48 3.42
CA ILE A 273 17.15 -2.81 3.32
C ILE A 273 17.97 -1.58 3.62
N GLU A 274 18.73 -1.62 4.69
CA GLU A 274 19.62 -0.55 5.12
C GLU A 274 21.08 -0.89 4.80
N SER A 275 21.77 0.00 4.11
CA SER A 275 23.21 -0.10 3.84
C SER A 275 23.81 1.21 3.33
N GLU A 276 25.06 1.49 3.73
CA GLU A 276 25.90 2.55 3.16
C GLU A 276 26.11 2.38 1.65
N PHE A 277 25.94 1.14 1.15
CA PHE A 277 26.03 0.83 -0.26
C PHE A 277 25.13 1.72 -1.13
N PHE A 278 24.00 2.22 -0.60
CA PHE A 278 23.00 2.96 -1.36
C PHE A 278 23.24 4.48 -1.47
N THR A 279 24.15 5.07 -0.70
CA THR A 279 24.33 6.54 -0.62
C THR A 279 24.73 7.17 -1.97
N ASP A 280 25.66 6.54 -2.69
CA ASP A 280 26.12 6.96 -4.02
C ASP A 280 25.71 5.98 -5.15
N PHE A 281 24.62 5.24 -4.94
CA PHE A 281 24.18 4.22 -5.88
C PHE A 281 23.35 4.79 -7.03
N ASP A 282 23.75 4.48 -8.26
CA ASP A 282 23.01 4.83 -9.46
C ASP A 282 21.90 3.82 -9.76
N PHE A 283 20.68 4.18 -9.37
CA PHE A 283 19.48 3.39 -9.65
C PHE A 283 18.88 3.62 -11.06
N SER A 284 19.47 4.48 -11.89
CA SER A 284 18.98 4.76 -13.25
C SER A 284 19.36 3.69 -14.26
N GLY A 285 20.44 2.93 -14.00
CA GLY A 285 20.92 1.87 -14.88
C GLY A 285 20.15 0.56 -14.77
N THR A 286 20.25 -0.28 -15.81
CA THR A 286 19.70 -1.63 -15.83
C THR A 286 20.75 -2.67 -15.42
N GLU A 287 20.32 -3.86 -14.99
CA GLU A 287 21.24 -4.97 -14.67
C GLU A 287 22.11 -5.41 -15.87
N PHE A 288 21.71 -5.03 -17.08
CA PHE A 288 22.34 -5.38 -18.36
C PHE A 288 23.20 -4.26 -18.97
N ASP A 289 23.32 -3.10 -18.29
CA ASP A 289 24.16 -2.02 -18.81
C ASP A 289 25.63 -2.47 -18.78
N THR A 290 26.18 -2.69 -19.98
CA THR A 290 27.57 -3.12 -20.20
C THR A 290 28.58 -1.99 -20.04
N GLN A 291 28.12 -0.73 -20.06
CA GLN A 291 28.94 0.41 -19.73
C GLN A 291 29.00 0.59 -18.22
N VAL A 292 30.09 0.10 -17.61
CA VAL A 292 30.46 0.47 -16.25
C VAL A 292 30.69 1.98 -16.24
N LYS A 293 29.75 2.75 -15.70
CA LYS A 293 30.01 4.15 -15.34
C LYS A 293 31.14 4.09 -14.31
N LEU A 294 32.32 4.60 -14.70
CA LEU A 294 33.62 4.39 -14.05
C LEU A 294 33.69 4.69 -12.54
N TYR A 295 32.68 5.31 -11.93
CA TYR A 295 32.74 5.77 -10.54
C TYR A 295 31.48 5.52 -9.68
N ASN A 296 30.37 5.01 -10.23
CA ASN A 296 29.13 4.83 -9.44
C ASN A 296 28.70 3.36 -9.39
N ARG A 297 28.45 2.85 -8.17
CA ARG A 297 27.80 1.55 -7.92
C ARG A 297 26.42 1.56 -8.60
N SER A 298 26.01 0.44 -9.19
CA SER A 298 24.73 0.36 -9.90
C SER A 298 24.13 -1.04 -9.85
N LYS A 299 22.98 -1.26 -10.50
CA LYS A 299 22.32 -2.58 -10.52
C LYS A 299 23.17 -3.69 -11.15
N SER A 300 24.20 -3.34 -11.93
CA SER A 300 25.14 -4.32 -12.49
C SER A 300 26.25 -4.76 -11.51
N SER A 301 26.43 -4.04 -10.40
CA SER A 301 27.39 -4.35 -9.33
C SER A 301 27.16 -5.74 -8.73
N ALA A 302 28.24 -6.44 -8.41
CA ALA A 302 28.19 -7.81 -7.89
C ALA A 302 27.43 -7.88 -6.56
N GLU A 303 27.62 -6.87 -5.70
CA GLU A 303 26.96 -6.70 -4.41
C GLU A 303 25.44 -6.57 -4.56
N TYR A 304 24.98 -5.79 -5.54
CA TYR A 304 23.55 -5.65 -5.83
C TYR A 304 22.95 -6.96 -6.37
N LYS A 305 23.66 -7.66 -7.27
CA LYS A 305 23.23 -8.97 -7.79
C LYS A 305 23.14 -10.01 -6.67
N PHE A 306 24.12 -10.04 -5.78
CA PHE A 306 24.11 -10.87 -4.57
C PHE A 306 22.90 -10.55 -3.69
N LEU A 307 22.69 -9.27 -3.38
CA LEU A 307 21.56 -8.80 -2.58
C LEU A 307 20.22 -9.19 -3.21
N SER A 308 20.02 -8.87 -4.49
CA SER A 308 18.79 -9.17 -5.24
C SER A 308 18.49 -10.66 -5.26
N LYS A 309 19.51 -11.51 -5.47
CA LYS A 309 19.36 -12.97 -5.38
C LYS A 309 18.91 -13.40 -3.98
N LYS A 310 19.58 -12.92 -2.92
CA LYS A 310 19.26 -13.28 -1.53
C LYS A 310 17.89 -12.79 -1.08
N VAL A 311 17.48 -11.58 -1.48
CA VAL A 311 16.14 -11.06 -1.21
C VAL A 311 15.08 -11.92 -1.91
N ASN A 312 15.29 -12.31 -3.17
CA ASN A 312 14.35 -13.19 -3.87
C ASN A 312 14.27 -14.59 -3.24
N GLU A 313 15.40 -15.18 -2.80
CA GLU A 313 15.43 -16.45 -2.04
C GLU A 313 14.63 -16.34 -0.73
N LEU A 314 14.85 -15.27 0.03
CA LEU A 314 14.10 -14.97 1.26
C LEU A 314 12.60 -14.87 0.98
N LEU A 315 12.22 -14.05 -0.01
CA LEU A 315 10.82 -13.85 -0.37
C LEU A 315 10.11 -15.13 -0.80
N ARG A 316 10.78 -15.98 -1.61
CA ARG A 316 10.25 -17.29 -2.03
C ARG A 316 10.04 -18.22 -0.83
N SER A 317 11.04 -18.33 0.05
CA SER A 317 10.93 -19.18 1.24
C SER A 317 9.79 -18.75 2.18
N LYS A 318 9.65 -17.43 2.43
CA LYS A 318 8.57 -16.88 3.25
C LYS A 318 7.19 -17.09 2.61
N ARG A 319 7.06 -16.90 1.28
CA ARG A 319 5.81 -17.19 0.57
C ARG A 319 5.44 -18.67 0.61
N LYS A 320 6.41 -19.59 0.47
CA LYS A 320 6.16 -21.05 0.55
C LYS A 320 5.59 -21.43 1.93
N LEU A 321 6.14 -20.88 3.01
CA LEU A 321 5.60 -21.07 4.36
C LEU A 321 4.18 -20.50 4.51
N PHE A 322 3.95 -19.29 4.00
CA PHE A 322 2.62 -18.67 4.00
C PHE A 322 1.58 -19.53 3.27
N LEU A 323 1.89 -20.01 2.07
CA LEU A 323 0.96 -20.82 1.28
C LEU A 323 0.63 -22.14 1.98
N LYS A 324 1.61 -22.77 2.66
CA LYS A 324 1.39 -23.97 3.48
C LYS A 324 0.41 -23.77 4.63
N GLU A 325 0.43 -22.60 5.27
CA GLU A 325 -0.52 -22.24 6.33
C GLU A 325 -1.89 -21.84 5.75
N TYR A 326 -1.87 -21.02 4.69
CA TYR A 326 -3.07 -20.43 4.11
C TYR A 326 -3.91 -21.43 3.32
N SER A 327 -3.29 -22.45 2.73
CA SER A 327 -3.99 -23.52 2.00
C SER A 327 -5.02 -24.23 2.90
N GLY A 328 -4.74 -24.42 4.19
CA GLY A 328 -5.72 -24.94 5.16
C GLY A 328 -6.93 -24.02 5.37
N LYS A 329 -6.69 -22.72 5.51
CA LYS A 329 -7.76 -21.71 5.68
C LYS A 329 -8.65 -21.61 4.43
N LEU A 330 -8.03 -21.71 3.24
CA LEU A 330 -8.76 -21.71 1.98
C LEU A 330 -9.71 -22.92 1.87
N LEU A 331 -9.22 -24.11 2.22
CA LEU A 331 -10.06 -25.32 2.18
C LEU A 331 -11.23 -25.22 3.17
N GLN A 332 -10.99 -24.71 4.38
CA GLN A 332 -12.06 -24.47 5.34
C GLN A 332 -13.10 -23.47 4.80
N ARG A 333 -12.66 -22.41 4.10
CA ARG A 333 -13.57 -21.49 3.41
C ARG A 333 -14.40 -22.22 2.34
N PHE A 334 -13.79 -23.07 1.52
CA PHE A 334 -14.51 -23.85 0.50
C PHE A 334 -15.51 -24.85 1.10
N GLU A 335 -15.20 -25.44 2.25
CA GLU A 335 -16.17 -26.27 3.00
C GLU A 335 -17.35 -25.42 3.48
N ASN A 336 -17.08 -24.27 4.11
CA ASN A 336 -18.11 -23.37 4.62
C ASN A 336 -19.00 -22.78 3.50
N GLU A 337 -18.44 -22.52 2.33
CA GLU A 337 -19.16 -22.05 1.13
C GLU A 337 -19.99 -23.16 0.45
N GLY A 338 -19.92 -24.41 0.94
CA GLY A 338 -20.59 -25.55 0.31
C GLY A 338 -20.04 -25.85 -1.09
N VAL A 339 -18.79 -25.51 -1.35
CA VAL A 339 -18.10 -25.79 -2.62
C VAL A 339 -17.61 -27.23 -2.61
N ILE A 340 -17.07 -27.67 -1.47
CA ILE A 340 -16.69 -29.07 -1.23
C ILE A 340 -17.92 -29.77 -0.65
N SER A 341 -18.97 -29.92 -1.46
CA SER A 341 -20.16 -30.68 -1.06
C SER A 341 -19.95 -32.17 -1.33
N LEU A 342 -20.05 -32.95 -0.25
CA LEU A 342 -20.53 -34.32 -0.28
C LEU A 342 -21.89 -34.29 -0.98
N SER A 343 -22.08 -34.98 -2.10
CA SER A 343 -23.43 -35.07 -2.66
C SER A 343 -24.33 -35.72 -1.61
N ASP A 344 -25.53 -35.16 -1.34
CA ASP A 344 -26.49 -35.75 -0.37
C ASP A 344 -26.89 -37.20 -0.71
N ARG A 345 -26.54 -37.66 -1.93
CA ARG A 345 -26.81 -39.01 -2.42
C ARG A 345 -25.69 -40.00 -2.13
N GLU A 346 -24.43 -39.56 -2.00
CA GLU A 346 -23.28 -40.39 -1.61
C GLU A 346 -22.21 -39.52 -0.92
N PRO A 347 -22.08 -39.57 0.41
CA PRO A 347 -20.99 -38.87 1.08
C PRO A 347 -19.64 -39.42 0.60
N LEU A 348 -18.68 -38.54 0.26
CA LEU A 348 -17.30 -38.96 0.03
C LEU A 348 -16.83 -39.78 1.24
N ASN A 349 -16.33 -40.98 0.97
CA ASN A 349 -15.58 -41.76 1.95
C ASN A 349 -14.46 -40.86 2.54
N PRO A 350 -14.25 -40.87 3.88
CA PRO A 350 -13.16 -40.16 4.55
C PRO A 350 -11.81 -40.22 3.85
N GLU A 351 -11.42 -41.36 3.27
CA GLU A 351 -10.15 -41.50 2.55
C GLU A 351 -10.12 -40.68 1.26
N ARG A 352 -11.18 -40.75 0.43
CA ARG A 352 -11.29 -39.95 -0.81
C ARG A 352 -11.32 -38.46 -0.48
N LYS A 353 -12.04 -38.06 0.57
CA LYS A 353 -12.07 -36.66 1.04
C LYS A 353 -10.65 -36.20 1.42
N LYS A 354 -9.90 -37.03 2.14
CA LYS A 354 -8.52 -36.72 2.52
C LYS A 354 -7.61 -36.56 1.29
N ILE A 355 -7.72 -37.44 0.29
CA ILE A 355 -6.94 -37.34 -0.96
C ILE A 355 -7.29 -36.05 -1.70
N LEU A 356 -8.59 -35.79 -1.94
CA LEU A 356 -9.04 -34.57 -2.62
C LEU A 356 -8.54 -33.30 -1.92
N LEU A 357 -8.71 -33.20 -0.59
CA LEU A 357 -8.23 -32.05 0.17
C LEU A 357 -6.70 -31.91 0.09
N GLY A 358 -5.96 -33.02 0.18
CA GLY A 358 -4.51 -33.04 0.02
C GLY A 358 -4.07 -32.56 -1.36
N THR A 359 -4.72 -33.04 -2.42
CA THR A 359 -4.44 -32.62 -3.80
C THR A 359 -4.78 -31.14 -4.01
N LEU A 360 -5.93 -30.66 -3.55
CA LEU A 360 -6.30 -29.25 -3.65
C LEU A 360 -5.31 -28.35 -2.90
N LYS A 361 -4.85 -28.80 -1.72
CA LYS A 361 -3.81 -28.12 -0.94
C LYS A 361 -2.52 -27.98 -1.75
N ALA A 362 -2.02 -29.09 -2.31
CA ALA A 362 -0.80 -29.12 -3.12
C ALA A 362 -0.92 -28.23 -4.37
N ILE A 363 -2.04 -28.30 -5.11
CA ILE A 363 -2.27 -27.44 -6.28
C ILE A 363 -2.28 -25.97 -5.89
N TYR A 364 -2.93 -25.61 -4.76
CA TYR A 364 -2.97 -24.23 -4.32
C TYR A 364 -1.58 -23.72 -3.94
N GLU A 365 -0.77 -24.52 -3.25
CA GLU A 365 0.60 -24.15 -2.86
C GLU A 365 1.50 -23.90 -4.09
N ILE A 366 1.30 -24.66 -5.16
CA ILE A 366 2.01 -24.51 -6.43
C ILE A 366 1.50 -23.30 -7.22
N GLN A 367 0.18 -23.20 -7.42
CA GLN A 367 -0.43 -22.17 -8.24
C GLN A 367 -1.74 -21.62 -7.62
N PRO A 368 -1.64 -20.65 -6.70
CA PRO A 368 -2.80 -20.01 -6.08
C PRO A 368 -3.77 -19.39 -7.09
N LYS A 369 -3.26 -18.90 -8.23
CA LYS A 369 -4.06 -18.26 -9.28
C LYS A 369 -5.19 -19.12 -9.81
N LEU A 370 -5.04 -20.45 -9.82
CA LEU A 370 -6.08 -21.37 -10.29
C LEU A 370 -7.36 -21.28 -9.46
N PHE A 371 -7.26 -20.80 -8.22
CA PHE A 371 -8.38 -20.70 -7.28
C PHE A 371 -8.85 -19.25 -7.04
N SER A 372 -8.25 -18.29 -7.73
CA SER A 372 -8.51 -16.86 -7.52
C SER A 372 -9.65 -16.32 -8.37
N ASN A 373 -10.45 -15.39 -7.81
CA ASN A 373 -11.55 -14.70 -8.50
C ASN A 373 -12.60 -15.62 -9.17
N LEU A 374 -12.77 -16.84 -8.67
CA LEU A 374 -13.78 -17.78 -9.16
C LEU A 374 -15.13 -17.57 -8.47
N SER A 375 -16.22 -17.62 -9.23
CA SER A 375 -17.58 -17.73 -8.68
C SER A 375 -17.77 -19.06 -7.94
N ILE A 376 -18.79 -19.17 -7.09
CA ILE A 376 -19.11 -20.41 -6.36
C ILE A 376 -19.28 -21.59 -7.34
N ASP A 377 -19.96 -21.38 -8.46
CA ASP A 377 -20.17 -22.42 -9.47
C ASP A 377 -18.89 -22.82 -10.20
N GLN A 378 -17.99 -21.86 -10.47
CA GLN A 378 -16.68 -22.14 -11.05
C GLN A 378 -15.80 -22.94 -10.09
N LYS A 379 -15.81 -22.59 -8.79
CA LYS A 379 -15.08 -23.36 -7.77
C LYS A 379 -15.62 -24.80 -7.68
N LYS A 380 -16.95 -24.97 -7.64
CA LYS A 380 -17.61 -26.30 -7.63
C LYS A 380 -17.22 -27.12 -8.84
N THR A 381 -17.26 -26.52 -10.03
CA THR A 381 -16.89 -27.18 -11.28
C THR A 381 -15.43 -27.62 -11.27
N LEU A 382 -14.51 -26.73 -10.88
CA LEU A 382 -13.08 -27.05 -10.80
C LEU A 382 -12.81 -28.21 -9.83
N ILE A 383 -13.38 -28.14 -8.63
CA ILE A 383 -13.21 -29.18 -7.60
C ILE A 383 -13.83 -30.51 -8.05
N ALA A 384 -15.00 -30.48 -8.68
CA ALA A 384 -15.63 -31.68 -9.23
C ALA A 384 -14.81 -32.32 -10.35
N LEU A 385 -14.18 -31.53 -11.21
CA LEU A 385 -13.28 -32.03 -12.26
C LEU A 385 -12.02 -32.66 -11.67
N ILE A 386 -11.41 -32.03 -10.65
CA ILE A 386 -10.25 -32.58 -9.94
C ILE A 386 -10.64 -33.90 -9.27
N ASP A 387 -11.77 -33.93 -8.55
CA ASP A 387 -12.27 -35.15 -7.90
C ASP A 387 -12.59 -36.27 -8.92
N ALA A 388 -13.17 -35.93 -10.08
CA ALA A 388 -13.43 -36.91 -11.14
C ALA A 388 -12.12 -37.49 -11.73
N LEU A 389 -11.09 -36.66 -11.93
CA LEU A 389 -9.77 -37.12 -12.35
C LEU A 389 -9.08 -37.99 -11.30
N LEU A 390 -9.26 -37.65 -10.02
CA LEU A 390 -8.74 -38.44 -8.90
C LEU A 390 -9.42 -39.79 -8.73
N VAL A 391 -10.59 -40.02 -9.33
CA VAL A 391 -11.25 -41.34 -9.32
C VAL A 391 -11.04 -42.12 -10.61
N SER A 392 -10.68 -41.45 -11.70
CA SER A 392 -10.41 -42.11 -12.98
C SER A 392 -9.04 -42.80 -13.00
N ASP A 393 -8.75 -43.48 -14.11
CA ASP A 393 -7.44 -44.03 -14.47
C ASP A 393 -6.45 -42.94 -14.94
N GLN A 394 -6.87 -41.67 -15.01
CA GLN A 394 -6.09 -40.54 -15.50
C GLN A 394 -5.53 -39.65 -14.39
N ARG A 395 -5.39 -40.15 -13.16
CA ARG A 395 -4.85 -39.38 -12.01
C ARG A 395 -3.50 -38.74 -12.33
N ALA A 396 -2.62 -39.48 -13.01
CA ALA A 396 -1.30 -39.01 -13.41
C ALA A 396 -1.36 -37.84 -14.40
N SER A 397 -2.45 -37.69 -15.18
CA SER A 397 -2.65 -36.56 -16.08
C SER A 397 -2.74 -35.22 -15.33
N LEU A 398 -3.14 -35.23 -14.05
CA LEU A 398 -3.18 -34.02 -13.23
C LEU A 398 -1.78 -33.40 -13.07
N LEU A 399 -0.76 -34.22 -12.84
CA LEU A 399 0.63 -33.77 -12.74
C LEU A 399 1.07 -33.11 -14.06
N HIS A 400 0.82 -33.78 -15.20
CA HIS A 400 1.15 -33.24 -16.52
C HIS A 400 0.42 -31.94 -16.84
N LEU A 401 -0.85 -31.80 -16.44
CA LEU A 401 -1.60 -30.56 -16.60
C LEU A 401 -0.98 -29.41 -15.81
N LEU A 402 -0.49 -29.67 -14.60
CA LEU A 402 0.17 -28.65 -13.78
C LEU A 402 1.55 -28.29 -14.31
N GLU A 403 2.33 -29.27 -14.76
CA GLU A 403 3.64 -29.06 -15.39
C GLU A 403 3.57 -28.18 -16.65
N ASN A 404 2.48 -28.26 -17.40
CA ASN A 404 2.27 -27.39 -18.57
C ASN A 404 1.98 -25.93 -18.19
N ILE A 405 1.62 -25.66 -16.94
CA ILE A 405 1.23 -24.33 -16.44
C ILE A 405 2.35 -23.71 -15.59
N VAL A 406 3.10 -24.54 -14.86
CA VAL A 406 4.13 -24.10 -13.91
C VAL A 406 5.32 -25.08 -13.93
N ASP A 407 6.53 -24.53 -13.93
CA ASP A 407 7.74 -25.30 -13.65
C ASP A 407 7.77 -25.69 -12.17
N LEU A 408 7.51 -26.97 -11.88
CA LEU A 408 7.48 -27.53 -10.53
C LEU A 408 8.88 -27.78 -9.98
N GLU A 409 9.12 -27.46 -8.71
CA GLU A 409 10.31 -27.90 -7.98
C GLU A 409 10.27 -29.43 -7.76
N GLU A 410 11.44 -30.07 -7.61
CA GLU A 410 11.53 -31.53 -7.33
C GLU A 410 10.70 -31.94 -6.10
N GLU A 411 10.67 -31.10 -5.06
CA GLU A 411 9.87 -31.35 -3.85
C GLU A 411 8.36 -31.32 -4.15
N GLU A 412 7.89 -30.34 -4.92
CA GLU A 412 6.48 -30.18 -5.30
C GLU A 412 6.01 -31.32 -6.21
N ARG A 413 6.86 -31.71 -7.15
CA ARG A 413 6.66 -32.88 -8.02
C ARG A 413 6.56 -34.16 -7.18
N ALA A 414 7.46 -34.37 -6.23
CA ALA A 414 7.46 -35.55 -5.37
C ALA A 414 6.20 -35.60 -4.49
N GLU A 415 5.78 -34.48 -3.91
CA GLU A 415 4.58 -34.39 -3.09
C GLU A 415 3.30 -34.70 -3.89
N LEU A 416 3.13 -34.07 -5.06
CA LEU A 416 2.00 -34.37 -5.94
C LEU A 416 2.00 -35.83 -6.39
N THR A 417 3.15 -36.37 -6.78
CA THR A 417 3.26 -37.76 -7.23
C THR A 417 2.87 -38.73 -6.11
N ALA A 418 3.31 -38.48 -4.87
CA ALA A 418 2.95 -39.29 -3.72
C ALA A 418 1.44 -39.24 -3.41
N LEU A 419 0.80 -38.08 -3.57
CA LEU A 419 -0.65 -37.94 -3.41
C LEU A 419 -1.46 -38.68 -4.49
N LEU A 420 -0.94 -38.74 -5.72
CA LEU A 420 -1.59 -39.36 -6.87
C LEU A 420 -1.32 -40.87 -7.01
N ALA A 421 -0.43 -41.44 -6.17
CA ALA A 421 -0.06 -42.85 -6.19
C ALA A 421 -1.06 -43.76 -5.42
N PHE A 422 -1.94 -43.17 -4.61
CA PHE A 422 -3.09 -43.82 -3.96
C PHE A 422 -4.34 -43.63 -4.80
#